data_AF-A0A813L6S5-F1
#
_entry.id   AF-A0A813L6S5-F1
#
_cell.length_a   1.000
_cell.length_b   1.000
_cell.length_c   1.000
_cell.angle_alpha   90.00
_cell.angle_beta   90.00
_cell.angle_gamma   90.00
#
_symmetry.space_group_name_H-M   'P 1'
#
loop_
_entity.id
_entity.type
_entity.pdbx_description
1 polymer ?
#
loop_
_entity_poly.entity_id
_entity_poly.type
_entity_poly.pdbx_seq_one_letter_code
_entity_poly.pdbx_strand_id
1 'polypeptide(L)'
;MSRSRQPRLRSRERSMTRLRTRADSGPKSRHREHPRHRRATLDGRPSERPAPHSSAGACLEALHAMQGQWVDEKGVAYIVEVRRVKRKDGRTFGLRTGRGFIDWGVAAKYYAVPSSDMHRQICWLDARTSSVAWTWHRPNS
;
A
#
# COMPACT_ATOMS: atom_id res chain seq x y z
N MET A 1 39.70 -14.22 50.91
CA MET A 1 39.24 -15.34 51.75
C MET A 1 37.75 -15.55 51.52
N SER A 2 37.34 -16.78 51.18
CA SER A 2 36.07 -17.47 51.53
C SER A 2 34.71 -16.78 51.27
N ARG A 3 33.65 -17.40 50.74
CA ARG A 3 33.35 -18.78 50.34
C ARG A 3 32.06 -18.79 49.50
N SER A 4 32.07 -19.65 48.49
CA SER A 4 30.95 -20.24 47.74
C SER A 4 29.68 -20.55 48.56
N ARG A 5 28.52 -20.54 47.87
CA ARG A 5 27.47 -21.58 47.97
C ARG A 5 26.39 -21.42 46.88
N GLN A 6 26.43 -22.30 45.88
CA GLN A 6 25.22 -22.94 45.34
C GLN A 6 25.02 -24.28 46.09
N PRO A 7 23.77 -24.79 46.22
CA PRO A 7 23.27 -25.88 45.36
C PRO A 7 21.75 -25.70 45.01
N ARG A 8 21.26 -25.99 43.79
CA ARG A 8 20.91 -27.26 43.10
C ARG A 8 19.58 -27.95 43.51
N LEU A 9 18.75 -28.19 42.48
CA LEU A 9 17.79 -29.31 42.25
C LEU A 9 16.46 -29.24 43.06
N ARG A 10 15.27 -29.68 42.61
CA ARG A 10 14.89 -30.77 41.68
C ARG A 10 13.37 -30.76 41.41
N SER A 11 12.96 -31.38 40.28
CA SER A 11 11.72 -32.12 39.98
C SER A 11 10.33 -31.47 40.18
N ARG A 12 9.50 -31.32 39.12
CA ARG A 12 8.75 -32.34 38.34
C ARG A 12 7.51 -32.82 39.10
N GLU A 13 6.32 -32.37 38.69
CA GLU A 13 5.16 -33.26 38.59
C GLU A 13 4.08 -32.72 37.65
N ARG A 14 3.65 -33.62 36.76
CA ARG A 14 2.50 -33.51 35.87
C ARG A 14 1.24 -33.76 36.68
N SER A 15 0.14 -33.08 36.36
CA SER A 15 -1.19 -33.65 36.56
C SER A 15 -2.13 -33.17 35.47
N MET A 16 -2.42 -34.07 34.55
CA MET A 16 -3.59 -34.00 33.68
C MET A 16 -4.80 -34.46 34.48
N THR A 17 -5.89 -33.71 34.41
CA THR A 17 -7.22 -34.26 34.69
C THR A 17 -8.21 -33.65 33.71
N ARG A 18 -8.57 -34.45 32.70
CA ARG A 18 -9.76 -34.26 31.87
C ARG A 18 -10.97 -34.55 32.73
N LEU A 19 -11.96 -33.66 32.77
CA LEU A 19 -13.34 -34.04 33.07
C LEU A 19 -14.27 -33.38 32.06
N ARG A 20 -14.98 -34.24 31.34
CA ARG A 20 -16.07 -33.96 30.41
C ARG A 20 -17.32 -33.57 31.21
N THR A 21 -18.03 -32.54 30.78
CA THR A 21 -19.42 -32.32 31.19
C THR A 21 -20.30 -32.24 29.94
N ARG A 22 -21.11 -33.27 29.75
CA ARG A 22 -22.35 -33.24 28.96
C ARG A 22 -23.47 -32.76 29.90
N ALA A 23 -24.31 -31.85 29.42
CA ALA A 23 -25.69 -31.60 29.87
C ALA A 23 -26.41 -31.05 28.62
N ASP A 24 -27.21 -31.83 27.90
CA ASP A 24 -28.60 -32.24 28.15
C ASP A 24 -29.64 -31.10 28.04
N SER A 25 -30.33 -31.11 26.90
CA SER A 25 -31.73 -30.79 26.56
C SER A 25 -32.61 -29.90 27.47
N GLY A 26 -33.16 -28.81 26.92
CA GLY A 26 -34.41 -28.17 27.41
C GLY A 26 -34.76 -26.82 26.76
N PRO A 27 -36.04 -26.39 26.66
CA PRO A 27 -36.61 -25.96 25.38
C PRO A 27 -37.03 -24.48 25.20
N LYS A 28 -37.26 -24.14 23.92
CA LYS A 28 -38.02 -23.02 23.29
C LYS A 28 -38.61 -21.93 24.21
N SER A 29 -38.22 -20.68 23.92
CA SER A 29 -39.16 -19.55 23.93
C SER A 29 -38.89 -18.61 22.75
N ARG A 30 -39.96 -18.31 22.01
CA ARG A 30 -40.03 -17.37 20.89
C ARG A 30 -40.03 -15.94 21.45
N HIS A 31 -39.37 -15.00 20.76
CA HIS A 31 -40.02 -13.88 20.06
C HIS A 31 -38.99 -12.84 19.59
N ARG A 32 -39.13 -12.45 18.31
CA ARG A 32 -38.77 -11.17 17.64
C ARG A 32 -37.34 -10.66 17.88
N GLU A 33 -36.52 -10.46 16.83
CA GLU A 33 -36.62 -9.27 15.99
C GLU A 33 -35.85 -9.39 14.65
N HIS A 34 -36.50 -8.90 13.61
CA HIS A 34 -36.05 -8.39 12.30
C HIS A 34 -35.25 -9.25 11.28
N PRO A 35 -35.70 -9.27 10.00
CA PRO A 35 -34.99 -9.92 8.92
C PRO A 35 -33.73 -9.12 8.59
N ARG A 36 -32.56 -9.71 8.89
CA ARG A 36 -31.30 -9.23 8.33
C ARG A 36 -31.35 -9.47 6.83
N HIS A 37 -31.73 -8.44 6.09
CA HIS A 37 -31.29 -8.26 4.71
C HIS A 37 -29.76 -8.40 4.71
N ARG A 38 -29.26 -9.59 4.34
CA ARG A 38 -27.90 -9.73 3.86
C ARG A 38 -27.81 -8.94 2.57
N ARG A 39 -27.53 -7.63 2.69
CA ARG A 39 -26.81 -6.93 1.64
C ARG A 39 -25.54 -7.73 1.46
N ALA A 40 -25.35 -8.27 0.26
CA ALA A 40 -24.06 -8.77 -0.19
C ALA A 40 -23.07 -7.63 0.05
N THR A 41 -22.28 -7.74 1.11
CA THR A 41 -21.06 -6.99 1.26
C THR A 41 -20.21 -7.49 0.09
N LEU A 42 -20.17 -6.70 -0.98
CA LEU A 42 -19.14 -6.82 -2.00
C LEU A 42 -17.83 -6.85 -1.22
N ASP A 43 -17.23 -8.04 -1.16
CA ASP A 43 -15.93 -8.26 -0.58
C ASP A 43 -15.00 -7.18 -1.11
N GLY A 44 -14.57 -6.29 -0.23
CA GLY A 44 -13.56 -5.28 -0.49
C GLY A 44 -12.21 -5.95 -0.67
N ARG A 45 -12.08 -6.80 -1.70
CA ARG A 45 -10.78 -7.25 -2.18
C ARG A 45 -10.00 -5.98 -2.53
N PRO A 46 -8.76 -5.82 -2.01
CA PRO A 46 -7.88 -4.79 -2.51
C PRO A 46 -7.79 -4.99 -4.03
N SER A 47 -8.09 -3.96 -4.81
CA SER A 47 -7.83 -3.98 -6.25
C SER A 47 -6.35 -4.32 -6.42
N GLU A 48 -6.06 -5.54 -6.90
CA GLU A 48 -4.68 -5.98 -7.08
C GLU A 48 -4.07 -5.11 -8.17
N ARG A 49 -3.06 -4.34 -7.79
CA ARG A 49 -2.32 -3.49 -8.71
C ARG A 49 -1.72 -4.36 -9.82
N PRO A 50 -1.69 -3.89 -11.08
CA PRO A 50 -1.09 -4.65 -12.17
C PRO A 50 0.32 -5.14 -11.84
N ALA A 51 0.67 -6.30 -12.40
CA ALA A 51 1.98 -6.92 -12.29
C ALA A 51 3.09 -5.96 -12.74
N PRO A 52 4.32 -6.08 -12.20
CA PRO A 52 5.42 -5.18 -12.53
C PRO A 52 5.64 -5.10 -14.04
N HIS A 53 5.63 -3.87 -14.56
CA HIS A 53 5.67 -3.65 -16.01
C HIS A 53 7.08 -3.41 -16.56
N SER A 54 8.05 -3.05 -15.71
CA SER A 54 9.40 -2.69 -16.13
C SER A 54 10.50 -3.12 -15.15
N SER A 55 11.75 -3.12 -15.61
CA SER A 55 12.92 -3.40 -14.78
C SER A 55 13.24 -2.23 -13.85
N ALA A 56 14.02 -2.50 -12.78
CA ALA A 56 14.48 -1.45 -11.88
C ALA A 56 15.33 -0.37 -12.59
N GLY A 57 16.13 -0.77 -13.60
CA GLY A 57 16.92 0.16 -14.42
C GLY A 57 16.05 1.12 -15.23
N ALA A 58 14.99 0.60 -15.86
CA ALA A 58 14.03 1.42 -16.61
C ALA A 58 13.35 2.48 -15.71
N CYS A 59 13.03 2.14 -14.46
CA CYS A 59 12.50 3.12 -13.51
C CYS A 59 13.49 4.25 -13.18
N LEU A 60 14.79 3.96 -13.13
CA LEU A 60 15.81 4.97 -12.89
C LEU A 60 15.98 5.88 -14.11
N GLU A 61 16.08 5.32 -15.30
CA GLU A 61 16.15 6.08 -16.56
C GLU A 61 14.93 6.99 -16.73
N ALA A 62 13.74 6.46 -16.45
CA ALA A 62 12.51 7.23 -16.40
C ALA A 62 12.58 8.40 -15.39
N LEU A 63 13.04 8.15 -14.15
CA LEU A 63 13.23 9.23 -13.17
C LEU A 63 14.22 10.29 -13.64
N HIS A 64 15.27 9.91 -14.36
CA HIS A 64 16.21 10.84 -14.97
C HIS A 64 15.55 11.66 -16.08
N ALA A 65 14.78 11.03 -16.96
CA ALA A 65 14.02 11.71 -18.01
C ALA A 65 12.96 12.68 -17.46
N MET A 66 12.41 12.37 -16.28
CA MET A 66 11.42 13.19 -15.59
C MET A 66 12.00 14.43 -14.90
N GLN A 67 13.31 14.64 -14.82
CA GLN A 67 13.89 15.78 -14.08
C GLN A 67 13.45 17.13 -14.65
N GLY A 68 13.27 18.14 -13.79
CA GLY A 68 12.98 19.52 -14.19
C GLY A 68 11.49 19.89 -14.12
N GLN A 69 11.09 20.86 -14.95
CA GLN A 69 9.77 21.48 -14.90
C GLN A 69 8.72 20.71 -15.69
N TRP A 70 7.51 20.69 -15.16
CA TRP A 70 6.32 20.04 -15.70
C TRP A 70 5.06 20.85 -15.42
N VAL A 71 4.06 20.73 -16.28
CA VAL A 71 2.75 21.35 -16.13
C VAL A 71 1.68 20.31 -16.41
N ASP A 72 0.62 20.27 -15.60
CA ASP A 72 -0.54 19.42 -15.89
C ASP A 72 -1.56 20.12 -16.80
N GLU A 73 -2.55 19.38 -17.26
CA GLU A 73 -3.64 19.89 -18.13
C GLU A 73 -4.41 21.08 -17.53
N LYS A 74 -4.34 21.27 -16.20
CA LYS A 74 -4.99 22.38 -15.50
C LYS A 74 -4.06 23.59 -15.29
N GLY A 75 -2.85 23.54 -15.84
CA GLY A 75 -1.86 24.61 -15.71
C GLY A 75 -1.11 24.62 -14.36
N VAL A 76 -1.22 23.57 -13.54
CA VAL A 76 -0.47 23.50 -12.28
C VAL A 76 0.98 23.14 -12.59
N ALA A 77 1.92 23.92 -12.07
CA ALA A 77 3.35 23.67 -12.24
C ALA A 77 3.92 22.73 -11.17
N TYR A 78 4.81 21.84 -11.63
CA TYR A 78 5.53 20.86 -10.85
C TYR A 78 7.03 20.94 -11.19
N ILE A 79 7.89 20.71 -10.20
CA ILE A 79 9.34 20.57 -10.39
C ILE A 79 9.75 19.21 -9.83
N VAL A 80 10.32 18.37 -10.67
CA VAL A 80 10.87 17.07 -10.29
C VAL A 80 12.37 17.23 -10.07
N GLU A 81 12.82 16.89 -8.87
CA GLU A 81 14.23 16.91 -8.48
C GLU A 81 14.57 15.59 -7.77
N VAL A 82 15.52 14.85 -8.35
CA VAL A 82 15.98 13.56 -7.88
C VAL A 82 14.81 12.57 -7.75
N ARG A 83 14.23 12.47 -6.56
CA ARG A 83 13.08 11.59 -6.23
C ARG A 83 11.99 12.36 -5.49
N ARG A 84 11.82 13.65 -5.79
CA ARG A 84 10.80 14.50 -5.19
C ARG A 84 10.12 15.34 -6.26
N VAL A 85 8.84 15.61 -6.04
CA VAL A 85 8.05 16.55 -6.82
C VAL A 85 7.65 17.70 -5.91
N LYS A 86 7.99 18.92 -6.29
CA LYS A 86 7.52 20.15 -5.66
C LYS A 86 6.40 20.74 -6.52
N ARG A 87 5.26 21.05 -5.90
CA ARG A 87 4.15 21.77 -6.55
C ARG A 87 4.23 23.26 -6.27
N LYS A 88 3.65 24.07 -7.15
CA LYS A 88 3.53 25.54 -6.97
C LYS A 88 2.83 25.93 -5.65
N ASP A 89 1.94 25.09 -5.14
CA ASP A 89 1.26 25.29 -3.84
C ASP A 89 2.16 25.02 -2.61
N GLY A 90 3.44 24.74 -2.81
CA GLY A 90 4.42 24.44 -1.76
C GLY A 90 4.45 22.99 -1.31
N ARG A 91 3.51 22.14 -1.75
CA ARG A 91 3.50 20.73 -1.36
C ARG A 91 4.62 19.96 -2.05
N THR A 92 5.26 19.09 -1.29
CA THR A 92 6.32 18.21 -1.79
C THR A 92 5.92 16.75 -1.61
N PHE A 93 6.12 15.94 -2.64
CA PHE A 93 5.82 14.51 -2.64
C PHE A 93 7.07 13.71 -3.00
N GLY A 94 7.29 12.58 -2.34
CA GLY A 94 8.34 11.65 -2.74
C GLY A 94 7.92 10.83 -3.95
N LEU A 95 8.86 10.62 -4.87
CA LEU A 95 8.76 9.62 -5.93
C LEU A 95 9.40 8.32 -5.46
N ARG A 96 8.67 7.22 -5.54
CA ARG A 96 9.18 5.90 -5.14
C ARG A 96 9.21 5.00 -6.36
N THR A 97 10.37 4.40 -6.60
CA THR A 97 10.50 3.35 -7.61
C THR A 97 10.30 2.01 -6.93
N GLY A 98 9.35 1.22 -7.41
CA GLY A 98 9.08 -0.10 -6.85
C GLY A 98 8.17 -0.90 -7.77
N ARG A 99 8.43 -2.22 -7.85
CA ARG A 99 7.62 -3.14 -8.66
C ARG A 99 7.49 -2.69 -10.13
N GLY A 100 8.54 -2.11 -10.71
CA GLY A 100 8.54 -1.70 -12.12
C GLY A 100 7.73 -0.44 -12.45
N PHE A 101 7.34 0.34 -11.45
CA PHE A 101 6.61 1.60 -11.61
C PHE A 101 7.27 2.74 -10.82
N ILE A 102 6.85 3.98 -11.14
CA ILE A 102 7.17 5.18 -10.37
C ILE A 102 5.90 5.64 -9.66
N ASP A 103 5.90 5.64 -8.33
CA ASP A 103 4.78 6.07 -7.49
C ASP A 103 4.87 7.54 -7.12
N TRP A 104 3.71 8.22 -7.08
CA TRP A 104 3.53 9.57 -6.58
C TRP A 104 2.22 9.70 -5.79
N GLY A 105 2.21 10.66 -4.88
CA GLY A 105 1.03 11.15 -4.18
C GLY A 105 0.96 10.62 -2.77
N VAL A 106 -0.04 11.08 -2.02
CA VAL A 106 -0.28 10.55 -0.67
C VAL A 106 -0.57 9.06 -0.78
N ALA A 107 0.19 8.26 -0.03
CA ALA A 107 0.09 6.79 -0.02
C ALA A 107 0.23 6.11 -1.40
N ALA A 108 1.06 6.65 -2.31
CA ALA A 108 1.29 6.09 -3.65
C ALA A 108 -0.01 5.93 -4.46
N LYS A 109 -0.94 6.89 -4.29
CA LYS A 109 -2.23 6.91 -4.99
C LYS A 109 -2.09 6.87 -6.52
N TYR A 110 -1.01 7.42 -7.07
CA TYR A 110 -0.78 7.47 -8.51
C TYR A 110 0.53 6.78 -8.87
N TYR A 111 0.61 6.27 -10.10
CA TYR A 111 1.85 5.75 -10.66
C TYR A 111 2.00 6.04 -12.14
N ALA A 112 3.24 6.09 -12.59
CA ALA A 112 3.60 6.11 -13.98
C ALA A 112 4.37 4.84 -14.35
N VAL A 113 4.14 4.38 -15.57
CA VAL A 113 4.88 3.26 -16.18
C VAL A 113 6.10 3.85 -16.90
N PRO A 114 7.32 3.37 -16.61
CA PRO A 114 8.51 3.77 -17.36
C PRO A 114 8.32 3.60 -18.87
N SER A 115 8.59 4.66 -19.63
CA SER A 115 8.55 4.64 -21.09
C SER A 115 9.56 5.62 -21.67
N SER A 116 9.90 5.45 -22.95
CA SER A 116 10.82 6.34 -23.67
C SER A 116 10.34 7.78 -23.73
N ASP A 117 9.02 8.01 -23.69
CA ASP A 117 8.40 9.33 -23.89
C ASP A 117 8.34 10.19 -22.63
N MET A 118 8.84 9.68 -21.49
CA MET A 118 8.87 10.38 -20.21
C MET A 118 9.71 11.66 -20.18
N HIS A 119 10.46 11.95 -21.24
CA HIS A 119 11.13 13.23 -21.43
C HIS A 119 10.17 14.35 -21.90
N ARG A 120 9.03 13.99 -22.51
CA ARG A 120 8.01 14.92 -23.05
C ARG A 120 6.70 14.90 -22.26
N GLN A 121 6.25 13.70 -21.90
CA GLN A 121 4.94 13.49 -21.29
C GLN A 121 5.01 12.43 -20.19
N ILE A 122 4.30 12.66 -19.09
CA ILE A 122 4.11 11.65 -18.03
C ILE A 122 2.62 11.41 -17.82
N CYS A 123 2.18 10.18 -18.04
CA CYS A 123 0.82 9.74 -17.72
C CYS A 123 0.80 9.08 -16.35
N TRP A 124 0.11 9.70 -15.41
CA TRP A 124 -0.09 9.20 -14.06
C TRP A 124 -1.44 8.50 -13.95
N LEU A 125 -1.38 7.20 -13.71
CA LEU A 125 -2.53 6.32 -13.55
C LEU A 125 -2.95 6.29 -12.08
N ASP A 126 -4.27 6.28 -11.82
CA ASP A 126 -4.79 6.00 -10.48
C ASP A 126 -4.50 4.54 -10.10
N ALA A 127 -3.90 4.31 -8.93
CA ALA A 127 -3.49 2.99 -8.48
C ALA A 127 -4.67 2.02 -8.27
N ARG A 128 -5.90 2.51 -8.11
CA ARG A 128 -7.10 1.68 -7.91
C ARG A 128 -7.77 1.30 -9.22
N THR A 129 -7.84 2.22 -10.16
CA THR A 129 -8.61 2.05 -11.41
C THR A 129 -7.72 1.84 -12.64
N SER A 130 -6.41 2.04 -12.53
CA SER A 130 -5.45 2.01 -13.63
C SER A 130 -5.79 2.95 -14.79
N SER A 131 -6.69 3.90 -14.58
CA SER A 131 -7.07 4.92 -15.56
C SER A 131 -6.18 6.14 -15.42
N VAL A 132 -5.94 6.87 -16.52
CA VAL A 132 -5.19 8.13 -16.50
C VAL A 132 -5.93 9.12 -15.61
N ALA A 133 -5.25 9.55 -14.54
CA ALA A 133 -5.75 10.54 -13.60
C ALA A 133 -5.12 11.91 -13.83
N TRP A 134 -3.86 11.93 -14.28
CA TRP A 134 -3.14 13.16 -14.61
C TRP A 134 -2.23 12.94 -15.80
N THR A 135 -2.13 13.95 -16.65
CA THR A 135 -1.13 14.02 -17.70
C THR A 135 -0.26 15.24 -17.44
N TRP A 136 1.05 15.05 -17.44
CA TRP A 136 2.03 16.13 -17.33
C TRP A 136 2.79 16.29 -18.63
N HIS A 137 3.07 17.54 -18.99
CA HIS A 137 3.84 17.92 -20.18
C HIS A 137 4.96 18.87 -19.80
N ARG A 138 5.97 18.97 -20.66
CA ARG A 138 6.97 20.03 -20.52
C ARG A 138 6.32 21.38 -20.86
N PRO A 139 6.68 22.47 -20.15
CA PRO A 139 6.09 23.79 -20.41
C PRO A 139 6.36 24.35 -21.81
N ASN A 140 7.37 23.84 -22.53
CA ASN A 140 7.80 24.31 -23.85
C ASN A 140 7.85 23.19 -24.92
N SER A 141 7.21 22.05 -24.70
CA SER A 141 7.18 20.93 -25.67
C SER A 141 6.03 21.04 -26.66
#